data_AF-A0A4Q4VD77-F1
#
_entry.id   AF-A0A4Q4VD77-F1
#
_cell.length_a   1.000
_cell.length_b   1.000
_cell.length_c   1.000
_cell.angle_alpha   90.00
_cell.angle_beta   90.00
_cell.angle_gamma   90.00
#
_symmetry.space_group_name_H-M   'P 1'
#
loop_
_entity.id
_entity.type
_entity.pdbx_description
1 polymer ?
#
loop_
_entity_poly.entity_id
_entity_poly.type
_entity_poly.pdbx_seq_one_letter_code
_entity_poly.pdbx_strand_id
1 'polypeptide(L)'
;MRRRALLSLRKTSSARNEVQRRTLVSAPKPGDGPLMERRPDRELPDIEGSRWARTLPVFALVIAASSVAIFNYQKLSSPVVASTMYALRTSQRARDYLGDEVQFRRQIPWISGTMNQLRGVIDISFAVKGTRGSGTMRFASHRPSARAMFETTEWTLETEDGRVIDLLEGGDDPFRGIAGYSMDEEERQEAAATRGFRQQLK
;
A
#
# COMPACT_ATOMS: atom_id res chain seq x y z
N MET A 1 -7.46 -34.58 -24.03
CA MET A 1 -7.44 -34.43 -22.55
C MET A 1 -8.30 -33.23 -22.16
N ARG A 2 -9.48 -33.43 -21.55
CA ARG A 2 -10.38 -32.35 -21.10
C ARG A 2 -10.42 -32.36 -19.57
N ARG A 3 -9.85 -31.34 -18.93
CA ARG A 3 -9.86 -31.19 -17.46
C ARG A 3 -11.23 -30.69 -17.02
N ARG A 4 -11.86 -31.46 -16.13
CA ARG A 4 -13.16 -31.17 -15.51
C ARG A 4 -13.01 -29.99 -14.55
N ALA A 5 -13.81 -28.94 -14.77
CA ALA A 5 -14.01 -27.88 -13.80
C ALA A 5 -14.85 -28.43 -12.64
N LEU A 6 -14.32 -28.37 -11.42
CA LEU A 6 -15.10 -28.63 -10.21
C LEU A 6 -15.96 -27.39 -9.93
N LEU A 7 -17.24 -27.49 -10.25
CA LEU A 7 -18.27 -26.56 -9.81
C LEU A 7 -18.35 -26.66 -8.29
N SER A 8 -17.76 -25.67 -7.60
CA SER A 8 -17.99 -25.45 -6.18
C SER A 8 -19.48 -25.17 -5.99
N LEU A 9 -20.19 -26.13 -5.38
CA LEU A 9 -21.57 -25.94 -4.94
C LEU A 9 -21.59 -24.74 -4.00
N ARG A 10 -22.04 -23.58 -4.51
CA ARG A 10 -22.55 -22.50 -3.69
C ARG A 10 -23.61 -23.11 -2.79
N LYS A 11 -23.29 -23.21 -1.50
CA LYS A 11 -24.27 -23.43 -0.45
C LYS A 11 -25.16 -22.18 -0.47
N THR A 12 -26.21 -22.22 -1.28
CA THR A 12 -27.31 -21.27 -1.19
C THR A 12 -27.73 -21.30 0.26
N SER A 13 -27.46 -20.21 0.99
CA SER A 13 -28.13 -19.97 2.25
C SER A 13 -29.60 -19.95 1.91
N SER A 14 -30.27 -21.07 2.12
CA SER A 14 -31.72 -21.09 2.23
C SER A 14 -31.99 -20.07 3.31
N ALA A 15 -32.38 -18.86 2.90
CA ALA A 15 -33.13 -17.96 3.73
C ALA A 15 -34.40 -18.75 4.02
N ARG A 16 -34.33 -19.63 5.02
CA ARG A 16 -35.53 -20.05 5.72
C ARG A 16 -36.11 -18.70 6.10
N ASN A 17 -37.29 -18.39 5.56
CA ASN A 17 -38.19 -17.49 6.23
C ASN A 17 -38.29 -18.04 7.64
N GLU A 18 -37.45 -17.55 8.55
CA GLU A 18 -37.78 -17.53 9.95
C GLU A 18 -39.04 -16.69 9.96
N VAL A 19 -40.17 -17.40 9.89
CA VAL A 19 -41.45 -16.85 10.27
C VAL A 19 -41.16 -16.26 11.63
N GLN A 20 -41.06 -14.94 11.69
CA GLN A 20 -40.97 -14.21 12.93
C GLN A 20 -42.27 -14.56 13.64
N ARG A 21 -42.24 -15.65 14.42
CA ARG A 21 -43.31 -16.04 15.29
C ARG A 21 -43.34 -14.90 16.30
N ARG A 22 -44.15 -13.89 16.00
CA ARG A 22 -44.59 -12.90 16.97
C ARG A 22 -45.29 -13.74 18.02
N THR A 23 -44.52 -14.19 19.00
CA THR A 23 -45.07 -14.81 20.18
C THR A 23 -45.92 -13.73 20.79
N LEU A 24 -47.24 -13.84 20.59
CA LEU A 24 -48.23 -13.10 21.36
C LEU A 24 -48.14 -13.65 22.79
N VAL A 25 -47.03 -13.40 23.46
CA VAL A 25 -46.91 -13.57 24.90
C VAL A 25 -47.65 -12.36 25.46
N SER A 26 -48.76 -12.62 26.13
CA SER A 26 -49.47 -11.60 26.89
C SER A 26 -48.48 -10.88 27.80
N ALA A 27 -48.60 -9.55 27.89
CA ALA A 27 -47.75 -8.76 28.78
C ALA A 27 -47.87 -9.32 30.21
N PRO A 28 -46.74 -9.57 30.91
CA PRO A 28 -46.77 -10.16 32.24
C PRO A 28 -47.54 -9.25 33.20
N LYS A 29 -48.50 -9.83 33.91
CA LYS A 29 -49.34 -9.14 34.89
C LYS A 29 -48.59 -8.99 36.23
N PRO A 30 -48.99 -8.08 37.12
CA PRO A 30 -48.39 -7.99 38.45
C PRO A 30 -48.50 -9.34 39.19
N GLY A 31 -47.37 -9.96 39.51
CA GLY A 31 -47.29 -11.30 40.13
C GLY A 31 -47.16 -12.49 39.16
N ASP A 32 -47.24 -12.25 37.85
CA ASP A 32 -47.18 -13.30 36.83
C ASP A 32 -45.74 -13.50 36.34
N GLY A 33 -44.98 -14.27 37.11
CA GLY A 33 -43.70 -14.84 36.70
C GLY A 33 -42.50 -13.87 36.56
N PRO A 34 -41.31 -14.44 36.30
CA PRO A 34 -40.00 -13.90 36.70
C PRO A 34 -39.47 -12.78 35.80
N LEU A 35 -40.29 -12.23 34.91
CA LEU A 35 -39.89 -11.13 34.02
C LEU A 35 -40.04 -9.76 34.68
N MET A 36 -40.93 -9.66 35.68
CA MET A 36 -41.18 -8.43 36.43
C MET A 36 -40.45 -8.38 37.79
N GLU A 37 -39.88 -9.50 38.22
CA GLU A 37 -39.16 -9.62 39.48
C GLU A 37 -37.65 -9.63 39.20
N ARG A 38 -36.95 -8.57 39.59
CA ARG A 38 -35.48 -8.49 39.48
C ARG A 38 -34.83 -9.37 40.56
N ARG A 39 -34.89 -10.69 40.38
CA ARG A 39 -34.22 -11.62 41.30
C ARG A 39 -32.71 -11.66 41.01
N PRO A 40 -31.85 -11.36 42.00
CA PRO A 40 -30.39 -11.42 41.84
C PRO A 40 -29.87 -12.86 41.68
N ASP A 41 -30.66 -13.87 42.09
CA ASP A 41 -30.24 -15.27 42.19
C ASP A 41 -30.55 -16.10 40.94
N ARG A 42 -30.64 -15.47 39.76
CA ARG A 42 -30.94 -16.16 38.49
C ARG A 42 -29.67 -16.38 37.69
N GLU A 43 -29.36 -17.64 37.41
CA GLU A 43 -28.27 -18.00 36.50
C GLU A 43 -28.50 -17.38 35.11
N LEU A 44 -27.44 -16.80 34.55
CA LEU A 44 -27.51 -16.20 33.21
C LEU A 44 -27.74 -17.31 32.16
N PRO A 45 -28.52 -17.03 31.11
CA PRO A 45 -28.68 -17.98 30.01
C PRO A 45 -27.30 -18.34 29.42
N ASP A 46 -27.05 -19.63 29.25
CA ASP A 46 -25.78 -20.13 28.74
C ASP A 46 -25.62 -19.70 27.28
N ILE A 47 -24.60 -18.90 27.02
CA ILE A 47 -24.34 -18.35 25.70
C ILE A 47 -23.50 -19.39 24.97
N GLU A 48 -24.07 -20.05 23.95
CA GLU A 48 -23.28 -20.94 23.09
C GLU A 48 -21.99 -20.22 22.64
N GLY A 49 -20.85 -20.88 22.85
CA GLY A 49 -19.52 -20.27 22.85
C GLY A 49 -19.16 -19.42 21.63
N SER A 50 -18.00 -18.76 21.71
CA SER A 50 -17.46 -17.77 20.75
C SER A 50 -17.74 -18.07 19.26
N ARG A 51 -18.88 -17.57 18.75
CA ARG A 51 -19.19 -17.61 17.30
C ARG A 51 -18.20 -16.77 16.49
N TRP A 52 -17.60 -15.76 17.11
CA TRP A 52 -16.61 -14.86 16.51
C TRP A 52 -15.25 -15.53 16.27
N ALA A 53 -14.89 -16.59 17.00
CA ALA A 53 -13.65 -17.33 16.73
C ALA A 53 -13.60 -17.94 15.31
N ARG A 54 -14.76 -18.24 14.70
CA ARG A 54 -14.84 -18.76 13.33
C ARG A 54 -14.71 -17.66 12.27
N THR A 55 -15.19 -16.45 12.55
CA THR A 55 -15.20 -15.34 11.59
C THR A 55 -13.98 -14.42 11.73
N LEU A 56 -13.34 -14.40 12.91
CA LEU A 56 -12.17 -13.58 13.19
C LEU A 56 -10.98 -13.85 12.27
N PRO A 57 -10.63 -15.12 11.93
CA PRO A 57 -9.55 -15.38 10.97
C PRO A 57 -9.86 -14.85 9.57
N VAL A 58 -11.12 -14.97 9.13
CA VAL A 58 -11.56 -14.44 7.82
C VAL A 58 -11.49 -12.92 7.82
N PHE A 59 -11.98 -12.27 8.89
CA PHE A 59 -11.88 -10.84 9.05
C PHE A 59 -10.42 -10.36 9.04
N ALA A 60 -9.56 -10.99 9.84
CA ALA A 60 -8.14 -10.67 9.90
C ALA A 60 -7.46 -10.83 8.52
N LEU A 61 -7.81 -11.89 7.77
CA LEU A 61 -7.30 -12.11 6.41
C LEU A 61 -7.74 -11.00 5.45
N VAL A 62 -9.01 -10.60 5.49
CA VAL A 62 -9.53 -9.51 4.66
C VAL A 62 -8.85 -8.18 5.01
N ILE A 63 -8.69 -7.88 6.29
CA ILE A 63 -7.97 -6.68 6.74
C ILE A 63 -6.52 -6.72 6.28
N ALA A 64 -5.80 -7.82 6.50
CA ALA A 64 -4.41 -7.95 6.08
C ALA A 64 -4.24 -7.78 4.55
N ALA A 65 -5.10 -8.43 3.76
CA ALA A 65 -5.11 -8.28 2.31
C ALA A 65 -5.40 -6.83 1.88
N SER A 66 -6.36 -6.18 2.54
CA SER A 66 -6.69 -4.77 2.28
C SER A 66 -5.55 -3.84 2.64
N SER A 67 -4.88 -4.05 3.78
CA SER A 67 -3.72 -3.28 4.21
C SER A 67 -2.59 -3.38 3.19
N VAL A 68 -2.27 -4.59 2.72
CA VAL A 68 -1.25 -4.80 1.67
C VAL A 68 -1.60 -4.04 0.40
N ALA A 69 -2.86 -4.09 -0.03
CA ALA A 69 -3.32 -3.35 -1.21
C ALA A 69 -3.19 -1.83 -1.04
N ILE A 70 -3.58 -1.29 0.12
CA ILE A 70 -3.49 0.15 0.42
C ILE A 70 -2.03 0.61 0.43
N PHE A 71 -1.11 -0.13 1.06
CA PHE A 71 0.30 0.24 1.06
C PHE A 71 0.92 0.19 -0.33
N ASN A 72 0.56 -0.80 -1.16
CA ASN A 72 1.02 -0.83 -2.55
C ASN A 72 0.47 0.36 -3.36
N TYR A 73 -0.80 0.71 -3.16
CA TYR A 73 -1.42 1.88 -3.78
C TYR A 73 -0.71 3.18 -3.38
N GLN A 74 -0.38 3.35 -2.10
CA GLN A 74 0.38 4.52 -1.62
C GLN A 74 1.76 4.65 -2.31
N LYS A 75 2.48 3.53 -2.49
CA LYS A 75 3.75 3.54 -3.22
C LYS A 75 3.55 3.88 -4.69
N LEU A 76 2.54 3.29 -5.34
CA LEU A 76 2.21 3.51 -6.75
C LEU A 76 1.86 4.98 -7.02
N SER A 77 1.04 5.59 -6.17
CA SER A 77 0.61 6.99 -6.27
C SER A 77 1.68 7.99 -5.79
N SER A 78 2.90 7.54 -5.51
CA SER A 78 3.97 8.44 -5.06
C SER A 78 4.56 9.27 -6.21
N PRO A 79 5.01 10.51 -5.94
CA PRO A 79 5.70 11.32 -6.93
C PRO A 79 6.96 10.65 -7.49
N VAL A 80 7.66 9.87 -6.66
CA VAL A 80 8.89 9.15 -7.05
C VAL A 80 8.63 8.16 -8.18
N VAL A 81 7.56 7.37 -8.08
CA VAL A 81 7.17 6.41 -9.13
C VAL A 81 6.78 7.13 -10.42
N ALA A 82 6.03 8.23 -10.32
CA ALA A 82 5.65 9.03 -11.48
C ALA A 82 6.88 9.63 -12.19
N SER A 83 7.81 10.22 -11.44
CA SER A 83 9.03 10.83 -11.99
C SER A 83 9.96 9.80 -12.62
N THR A 84 10.18 8.65 -11.97
CA THR A 84 11.01 7.58 -12.53
C THR A 84 10.38 6.94 -13.78
N MET A 85 9.05 6.81 -13.82
CA MET A 85 8.34 6.39 -15.05
C MET A 85 8.47 7.38 -16.18
N TYR A 86 8.41 8.68 -15.88
CA TYR A 86 8.63 9.72 -16.89
C TYR A 86 10.07 9.67 -17.43
N ALA A 87 11.05 9.57 -16.53
CA ALA A 87 12.45 9.47 -16.91
C ALA A 87 12.76 8.22 -17.75
N LEU A 88 12.10 7.10 -17.46
CA LEU A 88 12.18 5.90 -18.31
C LEU A 88 11.67 6.15 -19.73
N ARG A 89 10.63 6.97 -19.89
CA ARG A 89 10.08 7.32 -21.22
C ARG A 89 11.01 8.26 -21.99
N THR A 90 11.72 9.13 -21.29
CA THR A 90 12.63 10.12 -21.90
C THR A 90 14.04 9.59 -22.11
N SER A 91 14.47 8.56 -21.38
CA SER A 91 15.80 7.95 -21.53
C SER A 91 15.96 7.23 -22.87
N GLN A 92 17.01 7.58 -23.62
CA GLN A 92 17.33 6.93 -24.88
C GLN A 92 17.69 5.45 -24.67
N ARG A 93 18.51 5.12 -23.66
CA ARG A 93 18.93 3.74 -23.36
C ARG A 93 17.75 2.84 -23.00
N ALA A 94 16.78 3.37 -22.24
CA ALA A 94 15.57 2.63 -21.92
C ALA A 94 14.70 2.41 -23.17
N ARG A 95 14.53 3.45 -24.01
CA ARG A 95 13.80 3.34 -25.28
C ARG A 95 14.47 2.38 -26.26
N ASP A 96 15.79 2.29 -26.29
CA ASP A 96 16.54 1.39 -27.17
C ASP A 96 16.23 -0.09 -26.91
N TYR A 97 15.81 -0.44 -25.69
CA TYR A 97 15.34 -1.78 -25.34
C TYR A 97 13.81 -1.90 -25.31
N LEU A 98 13.10 -1.05 -24.54
CA LEU A 98 11.66 -1.17 -24.32
C LEU A 98 10.82 -0.69 -25.53
N GLY A 99 11.38 0.18 -26.35
CA GLY A 99 10.66 0.91 -27.40
C GLY A 99 9.87 2.09 -26.84
N ASP A 100 8.86 2.51 -27.61
CA ASP A 100 7.95 3.60 -27.25
C ASP A 100 6.87 3.16 -26.26
N GLU A 101 6.07 4.13 -25.79
CA GLU A 101 4.91 3.94 -24.92
C GLU A 101 5.19 3.11 -23.65
N VAL A 102 6.24 3.46 -22.91
CA VAL A 102 6.58 2.75 -21.66
C VAL A 102 5.48 2.93 -20.61
N GLN A 103 4.87 1.81 -20.20
CA GLN A 103 3.80 1.70 -19.23
C GLN A 103 4.13 0.65 -18.17
N PHE A 104 3.31 0.57 -17.14
CA PHE A 104 3.37 -0.56 -16.21
C PHE A 104 3.01 -1.85 -16.92
N ARG A 105 3.69 -2.95 -16.58
CA ARG A 105 3.40 -4.26 -17.17
C ARG A 105 1.99 -4.77 -16.86
N ARG A 106 1.42 -4.38 -15.72
CA ARG A 106 0.12 -4.84 -15.21
C ARG A 106 -0.75 -3.64 -14.85
N GLN A 107 -2.07 -3.81 -14.93
CA GLN A 107 -3.04 -2.77 -14.54
C GLN A 107 -2.93 -2.39 -13.06
N ILE A 108 -2.68 -3.38 -12.19
CA ILE A 108 -2.34 -3.18 -10.79
C ILE A 108 -0.85 -3.53 -10.64
N PRO A 109 0.07 -2.56 -10.82
CA PRO A 109 1.49 -2.81 -10.66
C PRO A 109 1.84 -3.02 -9.20
N TRP A 110 2.75 -3.95 -8.96
CA TRP A 110 3.29 -4.23 -7.64
C TRP A 110 4.62 -3.50 -7.49
N ILE A 111 4.72 -2.62 -6.48
CA ILE A 111 5.92 -1.83 -6.19
C ILE A 111 6.65 -2.48 -5.01
N SER A 112 7.68 -3.25 -5.34
CA SER A 112 8.55 -3.91 -4.37
C SER A 112 9.54 -2.93 -3.78
N GLY A 113 10.06 -3.26 -2.59
CA GLY A 113 11.12 -2.49 -1.93
C GLY A 113 10.61 -1.46 -0.93
N THR A 114 11.51 -0.59 -0.50
CA THR A 114 11.32 0.40 0.55
C THR A 114 11.10 1.78 -0.03
N MET A 115 10.05 2.46 0.43
CA MET A 115 9.79 3.86 0.11
C MET A 115 9.63 4.62 1.40
N ASN A 116 10.72 5.24 1.87
CA ASN A 116 10.70 6.07 3.05
C ASN A 116 11.33 7.44 2.75
N GLN A 117 10.49 8.32 2.20
CA GLN A 117 10.90 9.68 1.86
C GLN A 117 11.30 10.50 3.11
N LEU A 118 10.68 10.23 4.27
CA LEU A 118 11.00 10.92 5.53
C LEU A 118 12.43 10.61 5.99
N ARG A 119 12.79 9.32 6.05
CA ARG A 119 14.15 8.87 6.37
C ARG A 119 15.13 9.05 5.20
N GLY A 120 14.64 9.51 4.06
CA GLY A 120 15.47 9.76 2.89
C GLY A 120 16.02 8.50 2.24
N VAL A 121 15.33 7.35 2.35
CA VAL A 121 15.76 6.09 1.73
C VAL A 121 14.67 5.60 0.80
N ILE A 122 15.03 5.42 -0.47
CA ILE A 122 14.17 4.92 -1.53
C ILE A 122 14.93 3.78 -2.21
N ASP A 123 14.35 2.60 -2.23
CA ASP A 123 14.81 1.46 -3.02
C ASP A 123 13.56 0.77 -3.51
N ILE A 124 13.18 1.02 -4.76
CA ILE A 124 11.96 0.51 -5.35
C ILE A 124 12.24 -0.25 -6.63
N SER A 125 11.43 -1.26 -6.89
CA SER A 125 11.45 -1.98 -8.16
C SER A 125 10.04 -2.29 -8.63
N PHE A 126 9.82 -2.19 -9.94
CA PHE A 126 8.54 -2.51 -10.55
C PHE A 126 8.69 -2.89 -12.03
N ALA A 127 7.73 -3.70 -12.50
CA ALA A 127 7.72 -4.21 -13.86
C ALA A 127 7.11 -3.21 -14.85
N VAL A 128 7.85 -2.94 -15.93
CA VAL A 128 7.48 -2.05 -17.02
C VAL A 128 7.39 -2.81 -18.34
N LYS A 129 6.60 -2.27 -19.26
CA LYS A 129 6.42 -2.79 -20.62
C LYS A 129 6.38 -1.61 -21.59
N GLY A 130 7.10 -1.71 -22.70
CA GLY A 130 6.95 -0.84 -23.85
C GLY A 130 6.43 -1.60 -25.07
N THR A 131 6.55 -0.98 -26.24
CA THR A 131 6.15 -1.56 -27.53
C THR A 131 7.01 -2.75 -27.96
N ARG A 132 8.30 -2.75 -27.64
CA ARG A 132 9.26 -3.79 -28.08
C ARG A 132 9.55 -4.86 -27.03
N GLY A 133 9.43 -4.53 -25.75
CA GLY A 133 9.78 -5.47 -24.69
C GLY A 133 9.24 -5.10 -23.31
N SER A 134 9.54 -5.95 -22.33
CA SER A 134 9.28 -5.71 -20.91
C SER A 134 10.52 -5.92 -20.07
N GLY A 135 10.53 -5.33 -18.89
CA GLY A 135 11.63 -5.45 -17.94
C GLY A 135 11.20 -5.03 -16.54
N THR A 136 12.11 -5.17 -15.59
CA THR A 136 11.95 -4.68 -14.23
C THR A 136 12.89 -3.50 -14.04
N MET A 137 12.34 -2.32 -13.77
CA MET A 137 13.16 -1.18 -13.39
C MET A 137 13.40 -1.20 -11.89
N ARG A 138 14.63 -0.89 -11.50
CA ARG A 138 15.04 -0.68 -10.12
C ARG A 138 15.59 0.74 -9.98
N PHE A 139 15.15 1.43 -8.94
CA PHE A 139 15.58 2.77 -8.60
C PHE A 139 15.91 2.84 -7.11
N ALA A 140 17.16 3.20 -6.81
CA ALA A 140 17.62 3.43 -5.46
C ALA A 140 18.20 4.84 -5.32
N SER A 141 17.75 5.55 -4.30
CA SER A 141 18.24 6.87 -3.93
C SER A 141 18.25 7.01 -2.41
N HIS A 142 19.24 7.74 -1.91
CA HIS A 142 19.37 8.03 -0.50
C HIS A 142 19.67 9.51 -0.27
N ARG A 143 19.30 10.00 0.91
CA ARG A 143 19.56 11.37 1.35
C ARG A 143 20.26 11.31 2.72
N PRO A 144 21.53 11.75 2.81
CA PRO A 144 22.33 11.57 4.03
C PRO A 144 21.87 12.43 5.22
N SER A 145 21.22 13.58 4.97
CA SER A 145 20.65 14.42 6.04
C SER A 145 19.32 15.03 5.63
N ALA A 146 18.47 15.41 6.59
CA ALA A 146 17.14 15.96 6.28
C ALA A 146 17.16 17.20 5.37
N ARG A 147 18.29 17.93 5.32
CA ARG A 147 18.51 19.11 4.46
C ARG A 147 19.37 18.83 3.22
N ALA A 148 19.95 17.62 3.11
CA ALA A 148 20.71 17.24 1.93
C ALA A 148 19.77 16.95 0.76
N MET A 149 20.32 16.95 -0.45
CA MET A 149 19.60 16.52 -1.64
C MET A 149 19.55 15.00 -1.71
N PHE A 150 18.58 14.48 -2.46
CA PHE A 150 18.54 13.06 -2.79
C PHE A 150 19.63 12.76 -3.81
N GLU A 151 20.43 11.74 -3.53
CA GLU A 151 21.46 11.24 -4.41
C GLU A 151 20.95 9.93 -5.01
N THR A 152 20.86 9.86 -6.34
CA THR A 152 20.51 8.62 -7.04
C THR A 152 21.73 7.70 -7.03
N THR A 153 21.59 6.53 -6.42
CA THR A 153 22.67 5.53 -6.30
C THR A 153 22.56 4.46 -7.37
N GLU A 154 21.33 4.07 -7.72
CA GLU A 154 21.09 3.03 -8.72
C GLU A 154 19.88 3.41 -9.56
N TRP A 155 20.04 3.34 -10.88
CA TRP A 155 18.91 3.38 -11.80
C TRP A 155 19.16 2.40 -12.93
N THR A 156 18.52 1.24 -12.86
CA THR A 156 18.80 0.10 -13.74
C THR A 156 17.51 -0.48 -14.31
N LEU A 157 17.61 -1.04 -15.50
CA LEU A 157 16.55 -1.79 -16.16
C LEU A 157 17.02 -3.21 -16.42
N GLU A 158 16.41 -4.17 -15.71
CA GLU A 158 16.63 -5.59 -15.93
C GLU A 158 15.67 -6.09 -17.01
N THR A 159 16.23 -6.62 -18.08
CA THR A 159 15.51 -7.23 -19.21
C THR A 159 14.96 -8.60 -18.84
N GLU A 160 13.96 -9.11 -19.58
CA GLU A 160 13.47 -10.49 -19.36
C GLU A 160 14.55 -11.57 -19.61
N ASP A 161 15.58 -11.22 -20.38
CA ASP A 161 16.72 -12.09 -20.69
C ASP A 161 17.80 -12.06 -19.59
N GLY A 162 17.61 -11.29 -18.51
CA GLY A 162 18.54 -11.17 -17.39
C GLY A 162 19.70 -10.19 -17.61
N ARG A 163 19.73 -9.48 -18.75
CA ARG A 163 20.67 -8.37 -18.97
C ARG A 163 20.24 -7.16 -18.14
N VAL A 164 21.17 -6.56 -17.41
CA VAL A 164 20.96 -5.31 -16.67
C VAL A 164 21.50 -4.15 -17.49
N ILE A 165 20.66 -3.16 -17.74
CA ILE A 165 21.01 -1.92 -18.44
C ILE A 165 21.09 -0.82 -17.39
N ASP A 166 22.27 -0.24 -17.21
CA ASP A 166 22.45 0.95 -16.37
C ASP A 166 21.92 2.18 -17.13
N LEU A 167 20.96 2.88 -16.51
CA LEU A 167 20.33 4.07 -17.05
C LEU A 167 20.96 5.35 -16.50
N LEU A 168 21.75 5.28 -15.43
CA LEU A 168 22.37 6.42 -14.76
C LEU A 168 23.63 6.92 -15.48
N GLU A 169 24.39 6.01 -16.11
CA GLU A 169 25.70 6.27 -16.73
C GLU A 169 25.67 7.30 -17.89
N GLY A 170 24.48 7.76 -18.33
CA GLY A 170 24.30 8.85 -19.30
C GLY A 170 24.19 10.27 -18.72
N GLY A 171 24.24 10.46 -17.39
CA GLY A 171 24.07 11.77 -16.75
C GLY A 171 22.62 12.26 -16.64
N ASP A 172 21.66 11.51 -17.19
CA ASP A 172 20.21 11.71 -17.10
C ASP A 172 19.67 11.26 -15.74
N ASP A 173 20.16 11.82 -14.63
CA ASP A 173 19.58 11.52 -13.31
C ASP A 173 18.17 12.16 -13.21
N PRO A 174 17.10 11.35 -13.03
CA PRO A 174 15.72 11.83 -12.93
C PRO A 174 15.48 12.86 -11.83
N PHE A 175 16.32 12.91 -10.78
CA PHE A 175 16.12 13.79 -9.63
C PHE A 175 17.10 14.96 -9.56
N ARG A 176 18.03 15.08 -10.51
CA ARG A 176 18.99 16.20 -10.56
C ARG A 176 18.33 17.56 -10.76
N GLY A 177 17.19 17.61 -11.45
CA GLY A 177 16.42 18.84 -11.71
C GLY A 177 15.54 19.29 -10.54
N ILE A 178 15.08 18.36 -9.68
CA ILE A 178 14.34 18.72 -8.44
C ILE A 178 15.31 19.28 -7.39
N ALA A 179 16.59 18.92 -7.47
CA ALA A 179 17.66 19.49 -6.67
C ALA A 179 18.01 20.96 -7.02
N GLY A 180 17.33 21.56 -8.01
CA GLY A 180 17.55 22.92 -8.49
C GLY A 180 16.99 24.05 -7.63
N TYR A 181 16.36 23.77 -6.48
CA TYR A 181 16.31 24.76 -5.41
C TYR A 181 17.60 24.65 -4.61
N SER A 182 18.63 25.34 -5.08
CA SER A 182 19.72 25.73 -4.19
C SER A 182 19.05 26.46 -3.02
N MET A 183 19.06 25.84 -1.84
CA MET A 183 19.16 26.68 -0.65
C MET A 183 20.52 27.32 -0.81
N ASP A 184 20.52 28.58 -1.25
CA ASP A 184 21.73 29.37 -1.41
C ASP A 184 22.51 29.27 -0.09
N GLU A 185 23.86 29.31 -0.14
CA GLU A 185 24.65 29.20 1.09
C GLU A 185 24.21 30.21 2.17
N GLU A 186 23.65 31.35 1.73
CA GLU A 186 23.00 32.37 2.55
C GLU A 186 21.80 31.83 3.34
N GLU A 187 20.85 31.13 2.73
CA GLU A 187 19.72 30.50 3.43
C GLU A 187 20.17 29.39 4.41
N ARG A 188 21.28 28.69 4.10
CA ARG A 188 21.88 27.72 5.03
C ARG A 188 22.48 28.40 6.25
N GLN A 189 23.13 29.56 6.06
CA GLN A 189 23.69 30.37 7.14
C GLN A 189 22.58 31.01 7.98
N GLU A 190 21.52 31.54 7.36
CA GLU A 190 20.35 32.11 8.04
C GLU A 190 19.57 31.05 8.84
N ALA A 191 19.36 29.87 8.26
CA ALA A 191 18.73 28.75 8.96
C ALA A 191 19.62 28.17 10.06
N ALA A 192 20.94 28.32 9.99
CA ALA A 192 21.85 27.99 11.10
C ALA A 192 21.79 29.06 12.21
N ALA A 193 21.70 30.34 11.84
CA ALA A 193 21.56 31.46 12.77
C ALA A 193 20.22 31.43 13.53
N THR A 194 19.13 31.00 12.88
CA THR A 194 17.77 31.01 13.48
C THR A 194 17.51 29.80 14.38
N ARG A 195 18.39 28.78 14.41
CA ARG A 195 18.23 27.57 15.23
C ARG A 195 18.24 27.81 16.75
N GLY A 196 18.80 28.93 17.22
CA GLY A 196 18.85 29.27 18.64
C GLY A 196 17.68 30.11 19.16
N PHE A 197 16.90 30.75 18.27
CA PHE A 197 16.00 31.82 18.68
C PHE A 197 14.68 31.37 19.33
N ARG A 198 14.35 30.07 19.23
CA ARG A 198 13.04 29.54 19.66
C ARG A 198 13.01 28.98 21.09
N GLN A 199 14.13 29.01 21.82
CA GLN A 199 14.22 28.45 23.17
C GLN A 199 14.10 29.49 24.30
N GLN A 200 13.92 30.77 24.00
CA GLN A 200 13.65 31.76 25.03
C GLN A 200 12.26 32.36 24.85
N LEU A 201 11.26 31.69 25.41
CA LEU A 201 10.10 32.40 25.95
C LEU A 201 9.48 31.60 27.11
N LYS A 202 9.80 32.11 28.32
CA LYS A 202 9.20 31.90 29.64
C LYS A 202 9.46 30.59 30.39
#